data_AF-A0A7R6PI19-F1
#
_entry.id   AF-A0A7R6PI19-F1
#
_cell.length_a   1.000
_cell.length_b   1.000
_cell.length_c   1.000
_cell.angle_alpha   90.00
_cell.angle_beta   90.00
_cell.angle_gamma   90.00
#
_symmetry.space_group_name_H-M   'P 1'
#
loop_
_entity.id
_entity.type
_entity.pdbx_description
1 polymer ?
#
loop_
_entity_poly.entity_id
_entity_poly.type
_entity_poly.pdbx_seq_one_letter_code
_entity_poly.pdbx_strand_id
1 'polypeptide(L)'
;MNNYDLIEEFFTSQEQITKFFVRLSTLKIANPSATCIASLEKKGDYWVYLLEHFPSGKHIGENIKPFKPSFENYNKFNNGCKELAKMLEMYIDADDLSLISMDSKPFSDLTFDTNNG
;
A
#
# COMPACT_ATOMS: atom_id res chain seq x y z
N MET A 1 -11.49 12.29 1.00
CA MET A 1 -11.50 11.76 2.37
C MET A 1 -12.43 10.57 2.35
N ASN A 2 -11.86 9.38 2.42
CA ASN A 2 -12.64 8.15 2.60
C ASN A 2 -13.30 8.12 4.00
N ASN A 3 -14.28 7.24 4.21
CA ASN A 3 -15.11 7.24 5.42
C ASN A 3 -14.34 6.86 6.70
N TYR A 4 -13.14 6.31 6.57
CA TYR A 4 -12.37 5.70 7.66
C TYR A 4 -11.01 6.38 7.92
N ASP A 5 -10.77 7.56 7.35
CA ASP A 5 -9.49 8.30 7.47
C ASP A 5 -8.27 7.45 7.06
N LEU A 6 -8.45 6.56 6.07
CA LEU A 6 -7.42 5.67 5.54
C LEU A 6 -6.37 6.45 4.75
N ILE A 7 -5.15 5.93 4.76
CA ILE A 7 -4.02 6.50 4.05
C ILE A 7 -4.10 6.17 2.56
N GLU A 8 -4.38 7.18 1.74
CA GLU A 8 -4.47 7.07 0.27
C GLU A 8 -3.13 7.41 -0.42
N GLU A 9 -2.20 8.08 0.27
CA GLU A 9 -0.88 8.44 -0.24
C GLU A 9 0.21 8.09 0.79
N PHE A 10 1.21 7.32 0.38
CA PHE A 10 2.27 6.87 1.28
C PHE A 10 3.51 7.75 1.21
N PHE A 11 3.93 8.11 0.00
CA PHE A 11 5.03 9.05 -0.20
C PHE A 11 4.45 10.42 -0.53
N THR A 12 4.90 11.47 0.16
CA THR A 12 4.44 12.84 -0.13
C THR A 12 5.32 13.57 -1.14
N SER A 13 6.44 12.96 -1.54
CA SER A 13 7.31 13.48 -2.60
C SER A 13 8.19 12.40 -3.24
N GLN A 14 8.69 12.69 -4.45
CA GLN A 14 9.65 11.82 -5.13
C GLN A 14 10.97 11.67 -4.35
N GLU A 15 11.36 12.69 -3.57
CA GLU A 15 12.57 12.61 -2.74
C GLU A 15 12.44 11.57 -1.63
N GLN A 16 11.24 11.41 -1.06
CA GLN A 16 10.99 10.39 -0.04
C GLN A 16 11.11 8.98 -0.59
N ILE A 17 10.59 8.73 -1.80
CA ILE A 17 10.75 7.41 -2.45
C ILE A 17 12.22 7.10 -2.67
N THR A 18 13.02 8.09 -3.06
CA THR A 18 14.46 7.92 -3.28
C THR A 18 15.18 7.59 -1.97
N LYS A 19 14.89 8.33 -0.89
CA LYS A 19 15.48 8.08 0.43
C LYS A 19 15.14 6.68 0.96
N PHE A 20 13.90 6.26 0.74
CA PHE A 20 13.42 4.94 1.13
C PHE A 20 14.23 3.83 0.45
N PHE A 21 14.28 3.81 -0.88
CA PHE A 21 14.99 2.78 -1.64
C PHE A 21 16.52 2.76 -1.40
N VAL A 22 17.12 3.88 -0.99
CA VAL A 22 18.58 3.98 -0.75
C VAL A 22 18.96 3.59 0.68
N ARG A 23 18.11 3.82 1.68
CA ARG A 23 18.52 3.75 3.10
C ARG A 23 17.63 2.91 4.02
N LEU A 24 16.36 2.69 3.67
CA LEU A 24 15.39 2.14 4.60
C LEU A 24 14.85 0.80 4.09
N SER A 25 14.98 -0.23 4.92
CA SER A 25 14.33 -1.53 4.66
C SER A 25 12.87 -1.54 5.11
N THR A 26 12.45 -0.56 5.92
CA THR A 26 11.07 -0.45 6.43
C THR A 26 10.71 1.01 6.63
N LEU A 27 9.47 1.39 6.28
CA LEU A 27 8.87 2.68 6.60
C LEU A 27 7.44 2.45 7.06
N LYS A 28 7.02 3.18 8.10
CA LYS A 28 5.65 3.18 8.61
C LYS A 28 5.18 4.62 8.77
N ILE A 29 3.93 4.88 8.42
CA ILE A 29 3.26 6.15 8.65
C ILE A 29 1.88 5.90 9.25
N ALA A 30 1.39 6.84 10.03
CA ALA A 30 0.07 6.82 10.61
C ALA A 30 -0.72 8.04 10.13
N ASN A 31 -2.04 7.91 10.00
CA ASN A 31 -2.91 9.06 9.83
C ASN A 31 -2.90 9.94 11.10
N PRO A 32 -3.38 11.21 11.03
CA PRO A 32 -3.36 12.12 12.19
C PRO A 32 -4.09 11.57 13.42
N SER A 33 -5.13 10.77 13.20
CA SER A 33 -5.94 10.15 14.24
C SER A 33 -5.31 8.88 14.84
N ALA A 34 -4.20 8.41 14.28
CA ALA A 34 -3.54 7.14 14.62
C ALA A 34 -4.48 5.90 14.56
N THR A 35 -5.54 5.97 13.76
CA THR A 35 -6.49 4.86 13.53
C THR A 35 -6.12 3.99 12.34
N CYS A 36 -5.28 4.50 11.44
CA CYS A 36 -4.79 3.78 10.27
C CYS A 36 -3.26 3.87 10.20
N ILE A 37 -2.62 2.73 9.90
CA ILE A 37 -1.18 2.65 9.63
C ILE A 37 -0.97 2.06 8.24
N ALA A 38 -0.08 2.69 7.48
CA ALA A 38 0.49 2.12 6.27
C ALA A 38 1.96 1.78 6.54
N SER A 39 2.40 0.63 6.04
CA SER A 39 3.79 0.20 6.13
C SER A 39 4.30 -0.35 4.81
N LEU A 40 5.59 -0.15 4.55
CA LEU A 40 6.30 -0.68 3.40
C LEU A 40 7.60 -1.32 3.91
N GLU A 41 7.71 -2.63 3.76
CA GLU A 41 8.84 -3.43 4.27
C GLU A 41 9.49 -4.25 3.16
N LYS A 42 10.82 -4.22 3.06
CA LYS A 42 11.57 -5.08 2.15
C LYS A 42 11.59 -6.53 2.67
N LYS A 43 11.15 -7.48 1.85
CA LYS A 43 11.22 -8.93 2.09
C LYS A 43 12.02 -9.58 0.98
N GLY A 44 13.31 -9.81 1.22
CA GLY A 44 14.22 -10.38 0.22
C GLY A 44 14.30 -9.51 -1.03
N ASP A 45 13.75 -10.02 -2.13
CA ASP A 45 13.80 -9.39 -3.46
C ASP A 45 12.56 -8.56 -3.81
N TYR A 46 11.58 -8.45 -2.91
CA TYR A 46 10.39 -7.64 -3.09
C TYR A 46 10.09 -6.80 -1.84
N TRP A 47 9.03 -6.01 -1.90
CA TRP A 47 8.54 -5.19 -0.81
C TRP A 47 7.10 -5.57 -0.50
N VAL A 48 6.68 -5.42 0.75
CA VAL A 48 5.31 -5.65 1.19
C VAL A 48 4.74 -4.33 1.63
N TYR A 49 3.71 -3.87 0.92
CA TYR A 49 2.87 -2.78 1.39
C TYR A 49 1.72 -3.35 2.21
N LEU A 50 1.44 -2.78 3.38
CA LEU A 50 0.36 -3.19 4.26
C LEU A 50 -0.38 -1.96 4.77
N LEU A 51 -1.71 -1.98 4.69
CA LEU A 51 -2.61 -0.96 5.22
C LEU A 51 -3.49 -1.60 6.30
N GLU A 52 -3.45 -1.03 7.51
CA GLU A 52 -4.13 -1.54 8.69
C GLU A 52 -5.08 -0.47 9.24
N HIS A 53 -6.32 -0.85 9.54
CA HIS A 53 -7.29 0.01 10.22
C HIS A 53 -7.63 -0.57 11.59
N PHE A 54 -7.15 0.07 12.65
CA PHE A 54 -7.24 -0.45 14.01
C PHE A 54 -8.67 -0.56 14.55
N PRO A 55 -9.56 0.43 14.37
CA PRO A 55 -10.92 0.35 14.92
C PRO A 55 -11.73 -0.84 14.40
N SER A 56 -11.50 -1.26 13.14
CA SER A 56 -12.16 -2.44 12.57
C SER A 56 -11.36 -3.74 12.74
N GLY A 57 -10.07 -3.66 13.08
CA GLY A 57 -9.15 -4.79 13.11
C GLY A 57 -8.80 -5.36 11.73
N LYS A 58 -9.20 -4.69 10.65
CA LYS A 58 -9.04 -5.17 9.26
C LYS A 58 -7.76 -4.62 8.64
N HIS A 59 -7.17 -5.41 7.75
CA HIS A 59 -5.97 -5.03 7.01
C HIS A 59 -5.99 -5.64 5.61
N ILE A 60 -5.26 -5.02 4.70
CA ILE A 60 -4.97 -5.53 3.35
C ILE A 60 -3.58 -5.08 2.93
N GLY A 61 -2.91 -5.89 2.11
CA GLY A 61 -1.57 -5.58 1.62
C GLY A 61 -1.32 -6.15 0.24
N GLU A 62 -0.20 -5.74 -0.35
CA GLU A 62 0.22 -6.16 -1.68
C GLU A 62 1.74 -6.35 -1.73
N ASN A 63 2.18 -7.35 -2.51
CA ASN A 63 3.60 -7.54 -2.79
C ASN A 63 4.01 -6.66 -3.97
N ILE A 64 5.08 -5.88 -3.78
CA ILE A 64 5.56 -4.86 -4.70
C ILE A 64 6.97 -5.21 -5.16
N LYS A 65 7.19 -5.28 -6.47
CA LYS A 65 8.51 -5.54 -7.02
C LYS A 65 9.42 -4.32 -6.83
N PRO A 66 10.75 -4.46 -6.75
CA PRO A 66 11.65 -3.32 -6.71
C PRO A 66 11.48 -2.47 -7.99
N PHE A 67 11.45 -1.15 -7.84
CA PHE A 67 11.31 -0.24 -8.97
C PHE A 67 12.22 0.98 -8.80
N LYS A 68 12.50 1.67 -9.91
CA LYS A 68 13.33 2.89 -9.89
C LYS A 68 12.53 4.06 -9.31
N PRO A 69 13.12 4.93 -8.47
CA PRO A 69 12.43 6.09 -7.90
C PRO A 69 12.26 7.23 -8.94
N SER A 70 11.44 6.99 -9.96
CA SER A 70 11.02 7.96 -10.96
C SER A 70 9.71 8.63 -10.56
N PHE A 71 9.40 9.79 -11.16
CA PHE A 71 8.10 10.45 -10.99
C PHE A 71 6.92 9.55 -11.41
N GLU A 72 7.11 8.77 -12.48
CA GLU A 72 6.12 7.80 -12.94
C GLU A 72 5.83 6.73 -11.88
N ASN A 73 6.86 6.10 -11.31
CA ASN A 73 6.68 5.06 -10.31
C ASN A 73 6.18 5.62 -8.98
N TYR A 74 6.56 6.85 -8.63
CA TYR A 74 5.97 7.58 -7.50
C TYR A 74 4.45 7.70 -7.65
N ASN A 75 3.97 8.16 -8.82
CA ASN A 75 2.54 8.30 -9.07
C ASN A 75 1.83 6.94 -9.11
N LYS A 76 2.42 5.92 -9.75
CA LYS A 76 1.87 4.56 -9.77
C LYS A 76 1.74 3.98 -8.36
N PHE A 77 2.76 4.17 -7.52
CA PHE A 77 2.76 3.66 -6.15
C PHE A 77 1.67 4.31 -5.30
N ASN A 78 1.55 5.65 -5.32
CA ASN A 78 0.49 6.33 -4.57
C ASN A 78 -0.90 6.04 -5.13
N ASN A 79 -1.06 5.88 -6.44
CA ASN A 79 -2.32 5.39 -7.01
C ASN A 79 -2.67 4.00 -6.48
N GLY A 80 -1.70 3.10 -6.35
CA GLY A 80 -1.91 1.79 -5.73
C GLY A 80 -2.31 1.88 -4.26
N CYS A 81 -1.72 2.79 -3.49
CA CYS A 81 -2.13 3.06 -2.11
C CYS A 81 -3.60 3.50 -2.03
N LYS A 82 -4.02 4.39 -2.94
CA LYS A 82 -5.40 4.87 -3.03
C LYS A 82 -6.39 3.77 -3.39
N GLU A 83 -6.08 2.93 -4.38
CA GLU A 83 -6.96 1.81 -4.74
C GLU A 83 -7.05 0.79 -3.59
N LEU A 84 -5.93 0.50 -2.92
CA LEU A 84 -5.91 -0.42 -1.78
C LEU A 84 -6.69 0.13 -0.57
N ALA A 85 -6.67 1.45 -0.36
CA ALA A 85 -7.53 2.12 0.64
C ALA A 85 -9.02 1.97 0.32
N LYS A 86 -9.44 2.12 -0.95
CA LYS A 86 -10.84 1.84 -1.35
C LYS A 86 -11.22 0.38 -1.13
N MET A 87 -10.31 -0.55 -1.41
CA MET A 87 -10.53 -1.98 -1.15
C MET A 87 -10.72 -2.25 0.33
N LEU A 88 -9.89 -1.65 1.19
CA LEU A 88 -10.04 -1.75 2.64
C LEU A 88 -11.37 -1.13 3.11
N GLU A 89 -11.79 0.00 2.56
CA GLU A 89 -13.08 0.61 2.85
C GLU A 89 -14.24 -0.35 2.52
N MET A 90 -14.26 -0.95 1.33
CA MET A 90 -15.25 -1.97 0.96
C MET A 90 -15.23 -3.17 1.91
N TYR A 91 -14.04 -3.63 2.31
CA TYR A 91 -13.91 -4.73 3.26
C TYR A 91 -14.47 -4.36 4.63
N ILE A 92 -14.22 -3.13 5.09
CA ILE A 92 -14.76 -2.62 6.34
C ILE A 92 -16.29 -2.60 6.28
N ASP A 93 -16.85 -2.02 5.20
CA ASP A 93 -18.29 -1.86 5.00
C ASP A 93 -19.04 -3.19 4.90
N ALA A 94 -18.51 -4.14 4.13
CA ALA A 94 -19.20 -5.39 3.85
C ALA A 94 -18.92 -6.50 4.85
N ASP A 95 -17.88 -6.35 5.68
CA ASP A 95 -17.39 -7.40 6.58
C ASP A 95 -17.04 -8.72 5.88
N ASP A 96 -16.67 -8.62 4.61
CA ASP A 96 -16.40 -9.77 3.75
C ASP A 96 -15.19 -9.48 2.83
N LEU A 97 -14.12 -10.24 3.05
CA LEU A 97 -12.88 -10.13 2.26
C LEU A 97 -13.07 -10.67 0.83
N SER A 98 -14.04 -11.57 0.62
CA SER A 98 -14.26 -12.21 -0.69
C SER A 98 -14.78 -11.25 -1.76
N LEU A 99 -15.29 -10.08 -1.36
CA LEU A 99 -15.71 -9.02 -2.26
C LEU A 99 -14.54 -8.26 -2.86
N ILE A 100 -13.35 -8.39 -2.29
CA ILE A 100 -12.13 -7.86 -2.86
C ILE A 100 -11.60 -8.91 -3.85
N SER A 101 -11.53 -8.53 -5.13
CA SER A 101 -10.98 -9.41 -6.15
C SER A 101 -9.49 -9.67 -5.90
N MET A 102 -9.11 -10.94 -5.73
CA MET A 102 -7.70 -11.38 -5.69
C MET A 102 -6.94 -11.09 -6.99
N ASP A 103 -7.67 -10.88 -8.11
CA ASP A 103 -7.08 -10.50 -9.41
C ASP A 103 -6.86 -8.99 -9.53
N SER A 104 -7.35 -8.20 -8.56
CA SER A 104 -7.07 -6.77 -8.55
C SER A 104 -5.58 -6.55 -8.30
N LYS A 105 -4.95 -5.77 -9.18
CA LYS A 105 -3.56 -5.35 -9.04
C LYS A 105 -3.55 -3.87 -8.71
N PRO A 106 -3.79 -3.47 -7.44
CA PRO A 106 -3.85 -2.05 -7.07
C PRO A 106 -2.59 -1.30 -7.50
N PHE A 107 -1.43 -1.94 -7.40
CA PHE A 107 -0.15 -1.38 -7.82
C PHE A 107 0.21 -1.65 -9.29
N SER A 108 -0.73 -2.18 -10.08
CA SER A 108 -0.60 -2.40 -11.53
C SER A 108 0.66 -3.19 -11.88
N ASP A 109 1.52 -2.65 -12.75
CA ASP A 109 2.78 -3.27 -13.16
C ASP A 109 3.85 -3.28 -12.06
N LEU A 110 3.66 -2.59 -10.93
CA LEU A 110 4.56 -2.68 -9.78
C LEU A 110 4.26 -3.89 -8.89
N THR A 111 3.14 -4.58 -9.09
CA THR A 111 2.78 -5.80 -8.36
C THR A 111 3.82 -6.89 -8.61
N PHE A 112 4.24 -7.57 -7.54
CA PHE A 112 5.14 -8.72 -7.61
C PHE A 112 4.31 -10.00 -7.75
N ASP A 113 4.20 -10.49 -8.98
CA ASP A 113 3.55 -11.77 -9.26
C ASP A 113 4.48 -12.92 -8.82
N THR A 114 4.10 -13.64 -7.76
CA THR A 114 4.81 -14.86 -7.31
C THR A 114 4.59 -16.06 -8.23
N ASN A 115 3.71 -15.94 -9.23
CA ASN A 115 3.30 -17.02 -10.14
C ASN A 115 4.24 -17.25 -11.35
N ASN A 116 5.42 -16.64 -11.38
CA ASN A 116 6.44 -16.88 -12.42
C ASN A 116 7.72 -17.46 -11.80
N GLY A 117 7.58 -18.61 -11.13
CA GLY A 117 8.68 -19.52 -10.77
C GLY A 117 8.69 -20.74 -11.67
#